data_AF-A0AAD1DB64-F1
#
_entry.id   AF-A0AAD1DB64-F1
#
_cell.length_a   1.000
_cell.length_b   1.000
_cell.length_c   1.000
_cell.angle_alpha   90.00
_cell.angle_beta   90.00
_cell.angle_gamma   90.00
#
_symmetry.space_group_name_H-M   'P 1'
#
loop_
_entity.id
_entity.type
_entity.pdbx_description
1 polymer ?
#
loop_
_entity_poly.entity_id
_entity_poly.type
_entity_poly.pdbx_seq_one_letter_code
_entity_poly.pdbx_strand_id
1 'polypeptide(L)'
;MAKQEYKQLPKRAEVHSATEQFKDTVKTSLGLDLFKGLGLTIKEFFSPSVTIHYPMEQLPLSPRYRAVHNLQRLLDSGSERCIGCGLCEKICTSNCIRIITHKGEDNRKKIDSYTINLGRCIYCGLCAEVCPELAIVMGNRFENASTQRSQYGSKSEFLTNEQDAKNCSHAEFLGFGAVSPNYNERMQATPLDYVQEPSKEESKEETPANPESHKGDENV
;
A
#
# COMPACT_ATOMS: atom_id res chain seq x y z
N MET A 1 -4.63 18.30 -30.30
CA MET A 1 -4.40 18.98 -29.01
C MET A 1 -5.76 19.27 -28.39
N ALA A 2 -6.05 18.78 -27.19
CA ALA A 2 -7.32 19.03 -26.52
C ALA A 2 -7.45 20.54 -26.22
N LYS A 3 -8.55 21.18 -26.65
CA LYS A 3 -8.83 22.57 -26.26
C LYS A 3 -9.06 22.59 -24.75
N GLN A 4 -8.20 23.27 -24.00
CA GLN A 4 -8.46 23.52 -22.58
C GLN A 4 -9.60 24.53 -22.46
N GLU A 5 -10.79 24.05 -22.06
CA GLU A 5 -11.89 24.91 -21.62
C GLU A 5 -11.62 25.34 -20.17
N TYR A 6 -11.19 26.58 -19.99
CA TYR A 6 -11.10 27.19 -18.67
C TYR A 6 -12.47 27.78 -18.29
N LYS A 7 -12.96 27.48 -17.09
CA LYS A 7 -14.10 28.21 -16.51
C LYS A 7 -13.56 29.40 -15.74
N GLN A 8 -13.78 30.61 -16.23
CA GLN A 8 -13.42 31.82 -15.50
C GLN A 8 -14.24 31.87 -14.21
N LEU A 9 -13.57 32.00 -13.07
CA LEU A 9 -14.25 32.31 -11.81
C LEU A 9 -14.78 33.74 -11.90
N PRO A 10 -16.04 34.00 -11.48
CA PRO A 10 -16.58 35.34 -11.52
C PRO A 10 -15.73 36.26 -10.64
N LYS A 11 -15.25 37.37 -11.21
CA LYS A 11 -14.61 38.43 -10.43
C LYS A 11 -15.65 39.04 -9.50
N ARG A 12 -15.22 39.43 -8.29
CA ARG A 12 -16.07 40.18 -7.35
C ARG A 12 -16.58 41.43 -8.07
N ALA A 13 -17.89 41.68 -8.01
CA ALA A 13 -18.46 42.87 -8.60
C ALA A 13 -17.85 44.13 -7.97
N GLU A 14 -17.44 45.09 -8.80
CA GLU A 14 -16.92 46.37 -8.34
C GLU A 14 -18.09 47.28 -7.94
N VAL A 15 -17.98 47.95 -6.79
CA VAL A 15 -19.07 48.73 -6.19
C VAL A 15 -18.93 50.20 -6.58
N HIS A 16 -19.83 50.70 -7.42
CA HIS A 16 -19.73 52.05 -7.99
C HIS A 16 -20.67 53.09 -7.32
N SER A 17 -21.71 52.65 -6.60
CA SER A 17 -22.69 53.54 -5.96
C SER A 17 -22.36 53.85 -4.49
N ALA A 18 -22.52 55.10 -4.06
CA ALA A 18 -22.29 55.54 -2.68
C ALA A 18 -23.18 54.80 -1.65
N THR A 19 -24.40 54.42 -2.02
CA THR A 19 -25.32 53.67 -1.15
C THR A 19 -24.90 52.20 -1.00
N GLU A 20 -24.29 51.61 -2.04
CA GLU A 20 -23.77 50.25 -2.01
C GLU A 20 -22.44 50.18 -1.26
N GLN A 21 -21.56 51.16 -1.46
CA GLN A 21 -20.32 51.30 -0.69
C GLN A 21 -20.61 51.47 0.80
N PHE A 22 -21.65 52.25 1.15
CA PHE A 22 -22.09 52.37 2.54
C PHE A 22 -22.62 51.04 3.10
N LYS A 23 -23.46 50.31 2.35
CA LYS A 23 -23.97 48.99 2.76
C LYS A 23 -22.86 47.97 3.00
N ASP A 24 -21.87 47.90 2.12
CA ASP A 24 -20.73 46.99 2.28
C ASP A 24 -19.87 47.38 3.47
N THR A 25 -19.60 48.67 3.68
CA THR A 25 -18.85 49.17 4.85
C THR A 25 -19.58 48.87 6.16
N VAL A 26 -20.92 48.99 6.17
CA VAL A 26 -21.76 48.61 7.31
C VAL A 26 -21.76 47.09 7.53
N LYS A 27 -21.87 46.29 6.47
CA LYS A 27 -21.82 44.81 6.56
C LYS A 27 -20.47 44.32 7.08
N THR A 28 -19.37 44.95 6.65
CA THR A 28 -18.01 44.62 7.09
C THR A 28 -17.73 45.14 8.50
N SER A 29 -18.19 46.33 8.88
CA SER A 29 -17.96 46.89 10.23
C SER A 29 -18.85 46.28 11.33
N LEU A 30 -20.11 45.93 11.02
CA LEU A 30 -21.02 45.25 11.96
C LEU A 30 -20.79 43.74 12.05
N GLY A 31 -19.82 43.18 11.30
CA GLY A 31 -19.39 41.80 11.47
C GLY A 31 -20.44 40.74 11.11
N LEU A 32 -21.39 41.03 10.22
CA LEU A 32 -22.41 40.04 9.83
C LEU A 32 -21.79 38.77 9.21
N ASP A 33 -20.66 38.92 8.50
CA ASP A 33 -19.89 37.78 8.00
C ASP A 33 -19.17 37.00 9.12
N LEU A 34 -18.79 37.67 10.23
CA LEU A 34 -18.22 37.02 11.41
C LEU A 34 -19.25 36.10 12.08
N PHE A 35 -20.48 36.57 12.28
CA PHE A 35 -21.55 35.75 12.85
C PHE A 35 -21.94 34.58 11.95
N LYS A 36 -21.88 34.75 10.62
CA LYS A 36 -22.10 33.65 9.67
C LYS A 36 -21.01 32.57 9.80
N GLY A 37 -19.75 32.99 9.98
CA GLY A 37 -18.64 32.07 10.27
C GLY A 37 -18.81 31.36 11.61
N LEU A 38 -19.16 32.10 12.67
CA LEU A 38 -19.40 31.54 14.00
C LEU A 38 -20.56 30.54 14.02
N GLY A 39 -21.64 30.84 13.28
CA GLY A 39 -22.76 29.92 13.12
C GLY A 39 -22.35 28.60 12.45
N LEU A 40 -21.46 28.66 11.46
CA LEU A 40 -20.89 27.45 10.84
C LEU A 40 -20.02 26.67 11.83
N THR A 41 -19.19 27.34 12.64
CA THR A 41 -18.37 26.65 13.64
C THR A 41 -19.21 26.00 14.74
N ILE A 42 -20.29 26.67 15.18
CA ILE A 42 -21.22 26.10 16.17
C ILE A 42 -21.94 24.90 15.57
N LYS A 43 -22.35 24.97 14.29
CA LYS A 43 -22.95 23.83 13.60
C LYS A 43 -21.98 22.64 13.54
N GLU A 44 -20.71 22.88 13.20
CA GLU A 44 -19.71 21.82 13.10
C GLU A 44 -19.34 21.24 14.48
N PHE A 45 -19.40 22.06 15.53
CA PHE A 45 -19.15 21.60 16.90
C PHE A 45 -20.13 20.51 17.37
N PHE A 46 -21.36 20.52 16.86
CA PHE A 46 -22.37 19.48 17.13
C PHE A 46 -22.37 18.34 16.09
N SER A 47 -21.47 18.35 15.12
CA SER A 47 -21.34 17.27 14.14
C SER A 47 -20.59 16.07 14.75
N PRO A 48 -20.86 14.83 14.28
CA PRO A 48 -20.17 13.65 14.78
C PRO A 48 -18.66 13.69 14.47
N SER A 49 -17.83 13.26 15.41
CA SER A 49 -16.37 13.22 15.24
C SER A 49 -15.92 12.11 14.28
N VAL A 50 -14.95 12.41 13.42
CA VAL A 50 -14.32 11.46 12.47
C VAL A 50 -13.09 10.77 13.09
N THR A 51 -12.81 10.98 14.38
CA THR A 51 -11.62 10.47 15.07
C THR A 51 -11.72 8.96 15.32
N ILE A 52 -10.67 8.22 14.99
CA ILE A 52 -10.49 6.80 15.35
C ILE A 52 -9.67 6.67 16.64
N HIS A 53 -9.98 5.68 17.47
CA HIS A 53 -9.28 5.44 18.73
C HIS A 53 -8.03 4.57 18.56
N TYR A 54 -6.96 5.16 18.00
CA TYR A 54 -5.65 4.50 17.92
C TYR A 54 -5.02 4.38 19.33
N PRO A 55 -4.48 3.22 19.75
CA PRO A 55 -4.13 2.02 18.97
C PRO A 55 -5.18 0.89 18.96
N MET A 56 -6.31 1.04 19.66
CA MET A 56 -7.34 -0.01 19.77
C MET A 56 -8.05 -0.26 18.43
N GLU A 57 -8.27 0.80 17.66
CA GLU A 57 -8.86 0.76 16.34
C GLU A 57 -7.86 1.26 15.29
N GLN A 58 -7.80 0.55 14.15
CA GLN A 58 -6.92 0.89 13.03
C GLN A 58 -7.74 1.14 11.75
N LEU A 59 -7.23 2.02 10.90
CA LEU A 59 -7.81 2.25 9.58
C LEU A 59 -7.61 1.02 8.68
N PRO A 60 -8.62 0.62 7.90
CA PRO A 60 -8.46 -0.45 6.92
C PRO A 60 -7.46 -0.01 5.84
N LEU A 61 -6.35 -0.73 5.73
CA LEU A 61 -5.34 -0.49 4.70
C LEU A 61 -5.72 -1.21 3.42
N SER A 62 -5.49 -0.56 2.27
CA SER A 62 -5.61 -1.23 0.99
C SER A 62 -4.60 -2.38 0.88
N PRO A 63 -4.89 -3.48 0.17
CA PRO A 63 -3.92 -4.55 -0.05
C PRO A 63 -2.61 -4.06 -0.67
N ARG A 64 -2.68 -3.05 -1.55
CA ARG A 64 -1.53 -2.45 -2.25
C ARG A 64 -0.74 -1.43 -1.42
N TYR A 65 -0.99 -1.34 -0.12
CA TYR A 65 -0.26 -0.44 0.75
C TYR A 65 1.24 -0.81 0.75
N ARG A 66 2.10 0.19 0.94
CA ARG A 66 3.56 0.01 0.90
C ARG A 66 4.15 0.38 2.25
N ALA A 67 4.57 -0.63 3.00
CA ALA A 67 5.17 -0.46 4.32
C ALA A 67 6.48 -1.26 4.45
N VAL A 68 6.76 -1.82 5.62
CA VAL A 68 7.95 -2.65 5.85
C VAL A 68 7.96 -3.87 4.93
N HIS A 69 9.13 -4.17 4.37
CA HIS A 69 9.37 -5.28 3.45
C HIS A 69 9.20 -6.62 4.17
N ASN A 70 8.70 -7.63 3.46
CA ASN A 70 8.68 -9.02 3.90
C ASN A 70 9.35 -9.90 2.84
N LEU A 71 10.08 -10.92 3.29
CA LEU A 71 10.67 -11.95 2.45
C LEU A 71 9.82 -13.22 2.55
N GLN A 72 9.33 -13.68 1.41
CA GLN A 72 8.42 -14.82 1.31
C GLN A 72 9.17 -16.16 1.25
N ARG A 73 8.51 -17.20 1.74
CA ARG A 73 8.90 -18.61 1.60
C ARG A 73 8.01 -19.29 0.56
N LEU A 74 8.53 -20.35 -0.06
CA LEU A 74 7.77 -21.21 -0.96
C LEU A 74 6.73 -21.98 -0.13
N LEU A 75 5.48 -22.04 -0.61
CA LEU A 75 4.37 -22.67 0.11
C LEU A 75 4.62 -24.17 0.30
N ASP A 76 5.00 -24.87 -0.77
CA ASP A 76 5.12 -26.34 -0.77
C ASP A 76 6.31 -26.85 0.08
N SER A 77 7.44 -26.16 0.02
CA SER A 77 8.69 -26.63 0.62
C SER A 77 9.11 -25.88 1.88
N GLY A 78 8.51 -24.72 2.17
CA GLY A 78 8.95 -23.82 3.25
C GLY A 78 10.34 -23.21 3.05
N SER A 79 10.98 -23.48 1.92
CA SER A 79 12.28 -22.91 1.56
C SER A 79 12.16 -21.43 1.20
N GLU A 80 13.26 -20.68 1.27
CA GLU A 80 13.28 -19.27 0.90
C GLU A 80 13.01 -19.09 -0.60
N ARG A 81 12.13 -18.14 -0.99
CA ARG A 81 11.89 -17.86 -2.42
C ARG A 81 13.05 -17.12 -3.09
N CYS A 82 13.89 -16.43 -2.32
CA CYS A 82 14.91 -15.56 -2.88
C CYS A 82 16.10 -16.37 -3.44
N ILE A 83 16.38 -16.19 -4.73
CA ILE A 83 17.48 -16.87 -5.44
C ILE A 83 18.81 -16.08 -5.44
N GLY A 84 18.86 -14.93 -4.78
CA GLY A 84 20.08 -14.10 -4.72
C GLY A 84 20.50 -13.48 -6.06
N CYS A 85 19.54 -13.06 -6.90
CA CYS A 85 19.82 -12.46 -8.21
C CYS A 85 20.43 -11.05 -8.15
N GLY A 86 20.23 -10.32 -7.05
CA GLY A 86 20.77 -8.96 -6.87
C GLY A 86 20.01 -7.84 -7.60
N LEU A 87 18.88 -8.14 -8.25
CA LEU A 87 18.11 -7.13 -9.00
C LEU A 87 17.52 -6.06 -8.08
N CYS A 88 17.02 -6.45 -6.91
CA CYS A 88 16.45 -5.51 -5.93
C CYS A 88 17.49 -4.55 -5.35
N GLU A 89 18.75 -4.97 -5.22
CA GLU A 89 19.87 -4.10 -4.84
C GLU A 89 20.17 -3.08 -5.93
N LYS A 90 20.22 -3.51 -7.20
CA LYS A 90 20.54 -2.63 -8.33
C LYS A 90 19.44 -1.60 -8.67
N ILE A 91 18.17 -1.96 -8.53
CA ILE A 91 17.06 -1.03 -8.84
C ILE A 91 16.83 0.00 -7.75
N CYS A 92 17.37 -0.22 -6.55
CA CYS A 92 17.09 0.60 -5.40
C CYS A 92 17.64 2.02 -5.60
N THR A 93 16.76 3.00 -5.81
CA THR A 93 17.14 4.41 -6.01
C THR A 93 17.89 5.00 -4.82
N SER A 94 17.64 4.47 -3.62
CA SER A 94 18.30 4.89 -2.40
C SER A 94 19.56 4.08 -2.08
N ASN A 95 19.87 2.98 -2.77
CA ASN A 95 20.95 2.05 -2.43
C ASN A 95 20.92 1.60 -0.94
N CYS A 96 19.73 1.23 -0.44
CA CYS A 96 19.55 0.83 0.96
C CYS A 96 19.61 -0.69 1.20
N ILE A 97 19.61 -1.49 0.13
CA ILE A 97 19.63 -2.95 0.17
C ILE A 97 21.05 -3.42 -0.12
N ARG A 98 21.53 -4.41 0.64
CA ARG A 98 22.80 -5.10 0.36
C ARG A 98 22.63 -6.60 0.47
N ILE A 99 23.12 -7.32 -0.53
CA ILE A 99 23.00 -8.78 -0.62
C ILE A 99 24.38 -9.39 -0.79
N ILE A 100 24.70 -10.36 0.06
CA ILE A 100 25.92 -11.18 -0.06
C ILE A 100 25.47 -12.62 -0.31
N THR A 101 26.02 -13.24 -1.35
CA THR A 101 25.69 -14.60 -1.78
C THR A 101 26.94 -15.44 -1.94
N HIS A 102 26.86 -16.70 -1.57
CA HIS A 102 27.87 -17.73 -1.89
C HIS A 102 27.26 -18.84 -2.75
N LYS A 103 28.12 -19.69 -3.28
CA LYS A 103 27.71 -20.90 -4.01
C LYS A 103 27.61 -22.06 -3.01
N GLY A 104 26.42 -22.59 -2.83
CA GLY A 104 26.19 -23.77 -1.96
C GLY A 104 26.64 -25.06 -2.61
N GLU A 105 26.63 -26.15 -1.84
CA GLU A 105 26.99 -27.51 -2.28
C GLU A 105 26.15 -27.99 -3.48
N ASP A 106 24.88 -27.57 -3.53
CA ASP A 106 23.93 -27.86 -4.61
C ASP A 106 24.24 -27.10 -5.92
N ASN A 107 25.38 -26.43 -6.00
CA ASN A 107 25.76 -25.46 -7.05
C ASN A 107 24.80 -24.27 -7.25
N ARG A 108 23.77 -24.14 -6.40
CA ARG A 108 22.83 -23.02 -6.37
C ARG A 108 23.41 -21.87 -5.54
N LYS A 109 23.05 -20.63 -5.89
CA LYS A 109 23.39 -19.46 -5.07
C LYS A 109 22.54 -19.47 -3.80
N LYS A 110 23.20 -19.34 -2.65
CA LYS A 110 22.55 -19.17 -1.33
C LYS A 110 22.87 -17.77 -0.80
N ILE A 111 21.96 -17.22 0.00
CA ILE A 111 22.06 -15.85 0.53
C ILE A 111 22.62 -15.92 1.95
N ASP A 112 23.82 -15.38 2.14
CA ASP A 112 24.47 -15.27 3.45
C ASP A 112 23.89 -14.14 4.27
N SER A 113 23.91 -12.94 3.70
CA SER A 113 23.42 -11.75 4.36
C SER A 113 22.51 -10.98 3.43
N TYR A 114 21.32 -10.71 3.92
CA TYR A 114 20.38 -9.80 3.30
C TYR A 114 20.04 -8.71 4.32
N THR A 115 20.38 -7.47 4.01
CA THR A 115 20.19 -6.34 4.94
C THR A 115 19.55 -5.17 4.22
N ILE A 116 18.56 -4.56 4.85
CA ILE A 116 17.92 -3.32 4.37
C ILE A 116 18.06 -2.25 5.43
N ASN A 117 18.57 -1.08 5.05
CA ASN A 117 18.53 0.12 5.89
C ASN A 117 17.16 0.79 5.76
N LEU A 118 16.29 0.61 6.76
CA LEU A 118 14.94 1.18 6.77
C LEU A 118 14.95 2.70 6.92
N GLY A 119 15.96 3.28 7.58
CA GLY A 119 16.12 4.74 7.69
C GLY A 119 16.52 5.43 6.39
N ARG A 120 17.02 4.68 5.39
CA ARG A 120 17.37 5.20 4.05
C ARG A 120 16.36 4.81 2.98
N CYS A 121 15.54 3.81 3.23
CA CYS A 121 14.51 3.37 2.30
C CYS A 121 13.40 4.42 2.17
N ILE A 122 12.99 4.72 0.94
CA ILE A 122 11.88 5.64 0.64
C ILE A 122 10.54 4.92 0.41
N TYR A 123 10.49 3.60 0.64
CA TYR A 123 9.27 2.78 0.50
C TYR A 123 8.59 2.87 -0.87
N CYS A 124 9.39 3.01 -1.95
CA CYS A 124 8.89 3.13 -3.31
C CYS A 124 8.28 1.83 -3.88
N GLY A 125 8.72 0.66 -3.40
CA GLY A 125 8.22 -0.64 -3.86
C GLY A 125 8.88 -1.22 -5.12
N LEU A 126 9.83 -0.51 -5.74
CA LEU A 126 10.52 -0.98 -6.96
C LEU A 126 11.23 -2.34 -6.77
N CYS A 127 11.70 -2.62 -5.56
CA CYS A 127 12.33 -3.91 -5.23
C CYS A 127 11.35 -5.09 -5.34
N ALA A 128 10.07 -4.88 -5.07
CA ALA A 128 9.03 -5.91 -5.16
C ALA A 128 8.63 -6.16 -6.62
N GLU A 129 8.53 -5.10 -7.44
CA GLU A 129 8.20 -5.22 -8.86
C GLU A 129 9.30 -5.86 -9.69
N VAL A 130 10.58 -5.58 -9.38
CA VAL A 130 11.71 -6.15 -10.14
C VAL A 130 11.99 -7.61 -9.77
N CYS A 131 11.38 -8.13 -8.71
CA CYS A 131 11.72 -9.46 -8.20
C CYS A 131 11.10 -10.55 -9.09
N PRO A 132 11.92 -11.37 -9.78
CA PRO A 132 11.38 -12.37 -10.73
C PRO A 132 10.61 -13.50 -10.02
N GLU A 133 10.97 -13.80 -8.78
CA GLU A 133 10.37 -14.88 -7.97
C GLU A 133 9.36 -14.35 -6.94
N LEU A 134 9.04 -13.03 -6.98
CA LEU A 134 8.21 -12.34 -5.98
C LEU A 134 8.65 -12.63 -4.52
N ALA A 135 9.96 -12.77 -4.32
CA ALA A 135 10.54 -13.17 -3.03
C ALA A 135 10.52 -12.02 -2.00
N ILE A 136 10.69 -10.77 -2.44
CA ILE A 136 10.53 -9.59 -1.60
C ILE A 136 9.22 -8.89 -1.95
N VAL A 137 8.40 -8.64 -0.94
CA VAL A 137 7.12 -7.95 -1.08
C VAL A 137 7.02 -6.78 -0.09
N MET A 138 6.20 -5.78 -0.41
CA MET A 138 5.93 -4.67 0.50
C MET A 138 4.80 -5.07 1.44
N GLY A 139 5.07 -5.27 2.72
CA GLY A 139 4.03 -5.65 3.69
C GLY A 139 3.13 -4.49 4.11
N ASN A 140 2.18 -4.81 4.99
CA ASN A 140 1.25 -3.84 5.59
C ASN A 140 1.72 -3.31 6.95
N ARG A 141 2.81 -3.86 7.51
CA ARG A 141 3.36 -3.42 8.79
C ARG A 141 3.98 -2.03 8.65
N PHE A 142 3.29 -1.00 9.14
CA PHE A 142 3.76 0.40 9.12
C PHE A 142 4.32 0.88 10.45
N GLU A 143 4.03 0.18 11.55
CA GLU A 143 4.46 0.54 12.90
C GLU A 143 5.91 0.09 13.14
N ASN A 144 6.87 0.81 12.55
CA ASN A 144 8.29 0.45 12.61
C ASN A 144 9.19 1.53 13.22
N ALA A 145 8.63 2.40 14.07
CA ALA A 145 9.38 3.46 14.71
C ALA A 145 10.57 2.89 15.53
N SER A 146 11.75 3.48 15.34
CA SER A 146 12.95 3.15 16.10
C SER A 146 13.59 4.41 16.65
N THR A 147 14.21 4.31 17.82
CA THR A 147 14.99 5.40 18.43
C THR A 147 16.36 5.57 17.76
N GLN A 148 16.86 4.53 17.10
CA GLN A 148 18.17 4.55 16.44
C GLN A 148 18.04 4.98 14.99
N ARG A 149 18.96 5.86 14.55
CA ARG A 149 19.04 6.27 13.13
C ARG A 149 19.41 5.10 12.21
N SER A 150 20.28 4.21 12.70
CA SER A 150 20.77 3.03 11.98
C SER A 150 19.83 1.85 12.13
N GLN A 151 18.57 2.01 11.71
CA GLN A 151 17.60 0.92 11.72
C GLN A 151 17.86 0.00 10.52
N TYR A 152 18.51 -1.13 10.77
CA TYR A 152 18.72 -2.19 9.80
C TYR A 152 17.78 -3.35 10.08
N GLY A 153 17.04 -3.77 9.06
CA GLY A 153 16.34 -5.04 9.09
C GLY A 153 17.21 -6.14 8.49
N SER A 154 17.24 -7.28 9.17
CA SER A 154 17.99 -8.47 8.75
C SER A 154 17.08 -9.45 8.01
N LYS A 155 17.70 -10.38 7.26
CA LYS A 155 17.00 -11.46 6.55
C LYS A 155 15.99 -12.19 7.45
N SER A 156 16.41 -12.58 8.65
CA SER A 156 15.58 -13.35 9.59
C SER A 156 14.39 -12.56 10.14
N GLU A 157 14.47 -11.23 10.18
CA GLU A 157 13.35 -10.39 10.63
C GLU A 157 12.27 -10.27 9.55
N PHE A 158 12.69 -10.19 8.29
CA PHE A 158 11.76 -10.05 7.18
C PHE A 158 11.19 -11.39 6.70
N LEU A 159 11.88 -12.48 6.97
CA LEU A 159 11.50 -13.80 6.49
C LEU A 159 10.25 -14.30 7.21
N THR A 160 9.22 -14.64 6.45
CA THR A 160 7.98 -15.23 6.99
C THR A 160 8.27 -16.49 7.81
N ASN A 161 7.50 -16.71 8.87
CA ASN A 161 7.59 -17.93 9.67
C ASN A 161 7.26 -19.17 8.83
N GLU A 162 7.93 -20.28 9.14
CA GLU A 162 7.75 -21.54 8.39
C GLU A 162 6.38 -22.19 8.61
N GLN A 163 5.81 -22.05 9.79
CA GLN A 163 4.48 -22.58 10.12
C GLN A 163 3.38 -21.82 9.37
N ASP A 164 3.50 -20.50 9.29
CA ASP A 164 2.56 -19.64 8.55
C ASP A 164 2.59 -19.95 7.04
N ALA A 165 3.78 -20.26 6.50
CA ALA A 165 3.92 -20.67 5.09
C ALA A 165 3.30 -22.05 4.80
N LYS A 166 3.48 -23.03 5.71
CA LYS A 166 2.96 -24.40 5.54
C LYS A 166 1.46 -24.53 5.76
N ASN A 167 0.86 -23.63 6.53
CA ASN A 167 -0.57 -23.61 6.78
C ASN A 167 -1.38 -23.05 5.59
N CYS A 168 -0.74 -22.73 4.46
CA CYS A 168 -1.33 -22.07 3.29
C CYS A 168 -2.15 -20.80 3.62
N SER A 169 -1.91 -20.20 4.80
CA SER A 169 -2.61 -18.98 5.23
C SER A 169 -2.12 -17.75 4.45
N HIS A 170 -0.94 -17.85 3.84
CA HIS A 170 -0.42 -16.88 2.90
C HIS A 170 -1.02 -17.17 1.51
N ALA A 171 -2.28 -16.77 1.32
CA ALA A 171 -2.81 -16.55 -0.02
C ALA A 171 -1.82 -15.70 -0.81
N GLU A 172 -1.73 -15.91 -2.14
CA GLU A 172 -0.88 -15.12 -3.02
C GLU A 172 -0.97 -13.64 -2.63
N PHE A 173 0.18 -13.04 -2.32
CA PHE A 173 0.24 -11.73 -1.68
C PHE A 173 -0.57 -10.72 -2.51
N LEU A 174 -1.76 -10.32 -2.06
CA LEU A 174 -2.70 -9.46 -2.80
C LEU A 174 -2.22 -8.00 -2.96
N GLY A 175 -1.01 -7.70 -2.50
CA GLY A 175 -0.52 -6.34 -2.39
C GLY A 175 0.31 -5.85 -3.57
N PHE A 176 1.23 -4.93 -3.29
CA PHE A 176 2.05 -4.30 -4.33
C PHE A 176 3.01 -5.33 -4.96
N GLY A 177 2.87 -5.55 -6.28
CA GLY A 177 3.59 -6.61 -7.02
C GLY A 177 2.74 -7.85 -7.34
N ALA A 178 1.52 -7.95 -6.80
CA ALA A 178 0.58 -9.02 -7.13
C ALA A 178 -0.02 -8.85 -8.53
N VAL A 179 -0.23 -9.99 -9.21
CA VAL A 179 -1.10 -10.05 -10.38
C VAL A 179 -2.53 -9.72 -9.96
N SER A 180 -3.25 -8.88 -10.70
CA SER A 180 -4.65 -8.56 -10.34
C SER A 180 -5.53 -9.81 -10.47
N PRO A 181 -6.57 -10.00 -9.64
CA PRO A 181 -7.44 -11.18 -9.72
C PRO A 181 -8.01 -11.45 -11.13
N ASN A 182 -8.29 -10.40 -11.90
CA ASN A 182 -8.83 -10.51 -13.27
C ASN A 182 -7.76 -10.25 -14.34
N TYR A 183 -6.51 -10.63 -14.10
CA TYR A 183 -5.41 -10.39 -15.03
C TYR A 183 -5.57 -11.19 -16.34
N ASN A 184 -6.01 -12.44 -16.24
CA ASN A 184 -6.19 -13.34 -17.38
C ASN A 184 -7.21 -12.81 -18.40
N GLU A 185 -8.22 -12.05 -17.96
CA GLU A 185 -9.22 -11.44 -18.84
C GLU A 185 -8.71 -10.18 -19.56
N ARG A 186 -7.75 -9.47 -18.96
CA ARG A 186 -7.21 -8.19 -19.46
C ARG A 186 -5.96 -8.35 -20.31
N MET A 187 -5.31 -9.50 -20.20
CA MET A 187 -4.14 -9.86 -20.97
C MET A 187 -4.59 -10.44 -22.30
N GLN A 188 -4.11 -9.86 -23.39
CA GLN A 188 -4.19 -10.54 -24.67
C GLN A 188 -3.33 -11.79 -24.56
N ALA A 189 -3.96 -12.96 -24.64
CA ALA A 189 -3.23 -14.22 -24.62
C ALA A 189 -2.16 -14.18 -25.72
N THR A 190 -0.89 -14.27 -25.32
CA THR A 190 0.20 -14.47 -26.28
C THR A 190 -0.10 -15.77 -26.99
N PRO A 191 -0.18 -15.79 -28.33
CA PRO A 191 -0.41 -17.01 -29.09
C PRO A 191 0.86 -17.86 -29.02
N LEU A 192 1.04 -18.58 -27.92
CA LEU A 192 2.06 -19.61 -27.78
C LEU A 192 1.37 -20.93 -28.11
N ASP A 193 1.65 -21.44 -29.31
CA ASP A 193 1.02 -22.56 -30.02
C ASP A 193 1.08 -23.96 -29.34
N TYR A 194 1.27 -24.06 -28.01
CA TYR A 194 1.55 -25.36 -27.37
C TYR A 194 0.80 -25.68 -26.06
N VAL A 195 -0.12 -24.84 -25.57
CA VAL A 195 -1.00 -25.26 -24.46
C VAL A 195 -2.35 -25.68 -25.04
N GLN A 196 -2.56 -26.99 -25.16
CA GLN A 196 -3.92 -27.52 -25.32
C GLN A 196 -4.71 -27.19 -24.05
N GLU A 197 -5.91 -26.65 -24.21
CA GLU A 197 -6.79 -26.23 -23.12
C GLU A 197 -6.96 -27.35 -22.08
N PRO A 198 -6.77 -27.10 -20.77
CA PRO A 198 -7.13 -28.07 -19.76
C PRO A 198 -8.66 -28.26 -19.75
N SER A 199 -9.10 -29.51 -19.66
CA SER A 199 -10.50 -29.92 -19.63
C SER A 199 -11.28 -29.21 -18.53
N LYS A 200 -12.54 -28.85 -18.84
CA LYS A 200 -13.52 -28.05 -18.06
C LYS A 200 -13.92 -28.58 -16.67
N GLU A 201 -13.12 -29.45 -16.04
CA GLU A 201 -13.43 -30.03 -14.72
C GLU A 201 -12.72 -29.32 -13.56
N GLU A 202 -11.60 -28.62 -13.77
CA GLU A 202 -10.84 -27.97 -12.69
C GLU A 202 -11.39 -26.58 -12.29
N SER A 203 -12.27 -25.97 -13.08
CA SER A 203 -12.75 -24.59 -12.85
C SER A 203 -13.84 -24.46 -11.77
N LYS A 204 -14.06 -25.48 -10.93
CA LYS A 204 -15.11 -25.47 -9.90
C LYS A 204 -14.61 -25.43 -8.46
N GLU A 205 -13.30 -25.56 -8.21
CA GLU A 205 -12.83 -25.79 -6.84
C GLU A 205 -12.13 -24.61 -6.15
N GLU A 206 -11.90 -23.48 -6.83
CA GLU A 206 -11.22 -22.34 -6.20
C GLU A 206 -12.08 -21.07 -6.22
N THR A 207 -13.02 -21.01 -5.30
CA THR A 207 -13.52 -19.72 -4.77
C THR A 207 -13.01 -19.61 -3.34
N PRO A 208 -11.99 -18.78 -3.02
CA PRO A 208 -11.64 -18.57 -1.63
C PRO A 208 -12.78 -17.83 -0.93
N ALA A 209 -13.28 -18.45 0.14
CA ALA A 209 -14.34 -17.93 0.97
C ALA A 209 -14.02 -16.50 1.45
N ASN A 210 -15.01 -15.63 1.31
CA ASN A 210 -15.03 -14.28 1.87
C ASN A 210 -14.87 -14.39 3.40
N PRO A 211 -13.84 -13.80 4.05
CA PRO A 211 -13.85 -13.69 5.50
C PRO A 211 -14.86 -12.61 5.88
N GLU A 212 -16.04 -13.07 6.29
CA GLU A 212 -17.06 -12.25 6.89
C GLU A 212 -16.49 -11.47 8.08
N SER A 213 -16.99 -10.24 8.22
CA SER A 213 -16.78 -9.34 9.34
C SER A 213 -16.95 -10.04 10.70
N HIS A 214 -15.87 -10.15 11.47
CA HIS A 214 -15.99 -10.33 12.92
C HIS A 214 -16.43 -9.01 13.55
N LYS A 215 -17.76 -8.80 13.61
CA LYS A 215 -18.38 -8.04 14.71
C LYS A 215 -18.36 -8.95 15.93
N GLY A 216 -17.95 -8.39 17.06
CA GLY A 216 -17.92 -9.10 18.33
C GLY A 216 -19.32 -9.42 18.85
N ASP A 217 -19.38 -10.45 19.70
CA ASP A 217 -20.46 -10.63 20.66
C ASP A 217 -19.85 -10.68 22.06
N GLU A 218 -20.32 -9.75 22.89
CA GLU A 218 -20.23 -9.78 24.34
C GLU A 218 -20.87 -11.08 24.85
N ASN A 219 -20.22 -11.77 25.81
CA ASN A 219 -20.82 -12.32 27.03
C ASN A 219 -19.79 -13.20 27.77
N VAL A 220 -19.68 -12.93 29.09
CA VAL A 220 -18.78 -13.47 30.15
C VAL A 220 -17.55 -12.64 30.44
#